data_AF-A0A3G9K385-F1
#
_entry.id   AF-A0A3G9K385-F1
#
_cell.length_a   1.000
_cell.length_b   1.000
_cell.length_c   1.000
_cell.angle_alpha   90.00
_cell.angle_beta   90.00
_cell.angle_gamma   90.00
#
_symmetry.space_group_name_H-M   'P 1'
#
loop_
_entity.id
_entity.type
_entity.pdbx_description
1 polymer ?
#
loop_
_entity_poly.entity_id
_entity_poly.type
_entity_poly.pdbx_seq_one_letter_code
_entity_poly.pdbx_strand_id
1 'polypeptide(L)'
;MNNPSSNSHLFGRFLSGLFSWKIWLFAQIFQGSKSFYRFLYHYLYRRPKIDRILGSDVIYIPDKKLYSIPLDVLKMERQMVNSDRQQLTSITTWKVKTIHPTITETEIQFHDITVDLQQVHLIKSDLNNYDYTNTRRLAPLVKTLLFEINPKIASLVEKKNQLHRLRNLAASSEIFHSQTPLYDRAINQVQLIIDQAETLRQECLKFIRETLIERELVKSDIDTNLVDLPLDFASQYQLIQEKYQLWKEEVQAYFELKDSSLPKN
;
A
#
# COMPACT_ATOMS: atom_id res chain seq x y z
N MET A 1 2.58 40.56 -38.79
CA MET A 1 3.21 40.12 -37.53
C MET A 1 2.41 40.72 -36.39
N ASN A 2 1.48 39.96 -35.78
CA ASN A 2 0.72 40.40 -34.61
C ASN A 2 0.82 39.31 -33.53
N ASN A 3 1.41 39.69 -32.39
CA ASN A 3 1.43 38.91 -31.16
C ASN A 3 0.02 38.83 -30.56
N PRO A 4 -0.40 37.67 -30.02
CA PRO A 4 -1.44 37.62 -29.02
C PRO A 4 -0.80 37.48 -27.64
N SER A 5 -0.73 38.58 -26.88
CA SER A 5 -0.42 38.54 -25.46
C SER A 5 -1.69 38.72 -24.62
N SER A 6 -1.79 37.89 -23.58
CA SER A 6 -2.39 38.22 -22.29
C SER A 6 -3.92 38.43 -22.20
N ASN A 7 -4.68 37.32 -22.16
CA ASN A 7 -6.04 37.31 -21.59
C ASN A 7 -6.21 36.34 -20.39
N SER A 8 -5.17 35.60 -19.99
CA SER A 8 -5.23 34.65 -18.86
C SER A 8 -5.10 35.29 -17.47
N HIS A 9 -4.54 36.50 -17.37
CA HIS A 9 -4.34 37.19 -16.08
C HIS A 9 -5.59 37.93 -15.56
N LEU A 10 -6.51 38.34 -16.44
CA LEU A 10 -7.71 39.08 -16.04
C LEU A 10 -8.81 38.16 -15.47
N PHE A 11 -8.99 36.96 -16.03
CA PHE A 11 -9.95 35.98 -15.52
C PHE A 11 -9.54 35.40 -14.15
N GLY A 12 -8.25 35.16 -13.92
CA GLY A 12 -7.75 34.70 -12.61
C GLY A 12 -7.89 35.73 -11.48
N ARG A 13 -7.87 37.03 -11.81
CA ARG A 13 -8.08 38.14 -10.85
C ARG A 13 -9.56 38.41 -10.55
N PHE A 14 -10.44 38.20 -11.52
CA PHE A 14 -11.88 38.35 -11.32
C PHE A 14 -12.47 37.24 -10.44
N LEU A 15 -12.03 35.99 -10.66
CA LEU A 15 -12.47 34.85 -9.84
C LEU A 15 -11.91 34.88 -8.42
N SER A 16 -10.66 35.36 -8.23
CA SER A 16 -10.10 35.54 -6.89
C SER A 16 -10.72 36.73 -6.13
N GLY A 17 -11.10 37.80 -6.84
CA GLY A 17 -11.81 38.96 -6.28
C GLY A 17 -13.26 38.68 -5.86
N LEU A 18 -14.00 37.89 -6.65
CA LEU A 18 -15.36 37.48 -6.28
C LEU A 18 -15.37 36.48 -5.11
N PHE A 19 -14.34 35.64 -5.00
CA PHE A 19 -14.15 34.73 -3.87
C PHE A 19 -13.72 35.45 -2.59
N SER A 20 -12.82 36.45 -2.71
CA SER A 20 -12.39 37.23 -1.56
C SER A 20 -13.50 38.11 -1.00
N TRP A 21 -14.36 38.68 -1.85
CA TRP A 21 -15.54 39.45 -1.41
C TRP A 21 -16.51 38.59 -0.60
N LYS A 22 -16.86 37.38 -1.05
CA LYS A 22 -17.78 36.49 -0.31
C LYS A 22 -17.23 36.07 1.05
N ILE A 23 -15.93 35.80 1.13
CA ILE A 23 -15.24 35.49 2.39
C ILE A 23 -15.19 36.73 3.30
N TRP A 24 -14.96 37.92 2.74
CA TRP A 24 -14.94 39.19 3.47
C TRP A 24 -16.32 39.57 4.02
N LEU A 25 -17.39 39.35 3.23
CA LEU A 25 -18.77 39.59 3.64
C LEU A 25 -19.21 38.62 4.76
N PHE A 26 -18.82 37.34 4.66
CA PHE A 26 -19.03 36.37 5.74
C PHE A 26 -18.20 36.71 7.00
N ALA A 27 -16.99 37.25 6.83
CA ALA A 27 -16.14 37.70 7.93
C ALA A 27 -16.72 38.90 8.67
N GLN A 28 -17.34 39.85 7.97
CA GLN A 28 -18.02 40.97 8.60
C GLN A 28 -19.29 40.57 9.35
N ILE A 29 -20.06 39.60 8.84
CA ILE A 29 -21.35 39.21 9.44
C ILE A 29 -21.17 38.30 10.67
N PHE A 30 -20.12 37.47 10.71
CA PHE A 30 -19.97 36.42 11.73
C PHE A 30 -18.71 36.53 12.59
N GLN A 31 -18.04 37.68 12.57
CA GLN A 31 -16.87 37.99 13.40
C GLN A 31 -17.15 37.65 14.88
N GLY A 32 -16.31 36.80 15.48
CA GLY A 32 -16.42 36.39 16.89
C GLY A 32 -17.30 35.15 17.17
N SER A 33 -18.04 34.61 16.19
CA SER A 33 -18.83 33.39 16.40
C SER A 33 -18.00 32.10 16.28
N LYS A 34 -18.25 31.10 17.13
CA LYS A 34 -17.62 29.77 17.02
C LYS A 34 -17.88 29.09 15.66
N SER A 35 -18.99 29.43 15.01
CA SER A 35 -19.35 28.94 13.67
C SER A 35 -18.39 29.47 12.59
N PHE A 36 -18.03 30.75 12.67
CA PHE A 36 -17.09 31.38 11.74
C PHE A 36 -15.68 30.78 11.83
N TYR A 37 -15.15 30.59 13.03
CA TYR A 37 -13.84 29.94 13.20
C TYR A 37 -13.82 28.49 12.71
N ARG A 38 -14.91 27.74 12.91
CA ARG A 38 -15.06 26.40 12.32
C ARG A 38 -15.06 26.46 10.80
N PHE A 39 -15.84 27.35 10.20
CA PHE A 39 -15.88 27.56 8.75
C PHE A 39 -14.49 27.91 8.19
N LEU A 40 -13.80 28.87 8.81
CA LEU A 40 -12.45 29.27 8.41
C LEU A 40 -11.47 28.11 8.49
N TYR A 41 -11.51 27.33 9.59
CA TYR A 41 -10.67 26.15 9.76
C TYR A 41 -10.95 25.09 8.68
N HIS A 42 -12.23 24.83 8.40
CA HIS A 42 -12.63 23.90 7.35
C HIS A 42 -12.12 24.32 5.97
N TYR A 43 -12.26 25.61 5.64
CA TYR A 43 -11.96 26.13 4.32
C TYR A 43 -10.46 26.37 4.11
N LEU A 44 -9.77 26.99 5.07
CA LEU A 44 -8.37 27.38 4.92
C LEU A 44 -7.39 26.24 5.24
N TYR A 45 -7.74 25.34 6.16
CA TYR A 45 -6.81 24.32 6.64
C TYR A 45 -7.23 22.91 6.25
N ARG A 46 -8.52 22.56 6.40
CA ARG A 46 -8.97 21.17 6.20
C ARG A 46 -9.02 20.77 4.73
N ARG A 47 -9.74 21.52 3.88
CA ARG A 47 -9.86 21.20 2.45
C ARG A 47 -8.49 21.13 1.76
N PRO A 48 -7.60 22.13 1.90
CA PRO A 48 -6.28 22.07 1.29
C PRO A 48 -5.44 20.89 1.78
N LYS A 49 -5.58 20.48 3.05
CA LYS A 49 -4.88 19.29 3.57
C LYS A 49 -5.41 18.01 2.91
N ILE A 50 -6.72 17.86 2.76
CA ILE A 50 -7.34 16.71 2.09
C ILE A 50 -6.87 16.64 0.64
N ASP A 51 -6.96 17.75 -0.09
CA ASP A 51 -6.57 17.79 -1.50
C ASP A 51 -5.10 17.42 -1.70
N ARG A 52 -4.21 17.90 -0.80
CA ARG A 52 -2.79 17.53 -0.82
C ARG A 52 -2.55 16.07 -0.47
N ILE A 53 -3.34 15.47 0.41
CA ILE A 53 -3.21 14.04 0.75
C ILE A 53 -3.62 13.20 -0.45
N LEU A 54 -4.75 13.51 -1.08
CA LEU A 54 -5.24 12.79 -2.25
C LEU A 54 -4.32 12.95 -3.46
N GLY A 55 -3.74 14.15 -3.62
CA GLY A 55 -2.74 14.45 -4.65
C GLY A 55 -1.33 13.93 -4.35
N SER A 56 -1.08 13.36 -3.16
CA SER A 56 0.23 12.81 -2.81
C SER A 56 0.33 11.34 -3.18
N ASP A 57 1.54 10.91 -3.54
CA ASP A 57 1.86 9.49 -3.73
C ASP A 57 2.17 8.80 -2.40
N VAL A 58 2.72 9.56 -1.45
CA VAL A 58 3.16 9.03 -0.15
C VAL A 58 2.75 9.97 0.96
N ILE A 59 2.33 9.39 2.06
CA ILE A 59 2.13 10.07 3.34
C ILE A 59 2.85 9.32 4.44
N TYR A 60 3.11 10.01 5.55
CA TYR A 60 3.74 9.42 6.72
C TYR A 60 2.79 9.40 7.90
N ILE A 61 2.80 8.27 8.59
CA ILE A 61 2.00 8.01 9.78
C ILE A 61 2.99 7.90 10.95
N PRO A 62 3.17 8.96 11.76
CA PRO A 62 4.17 9.01 12.82
C PRO A 62 3.97 7.93 13.87
N ASP A 63 2.72 7.69 14.29
CA ASP A 63 2.38 6.71 15.33
C ASP A 63 2.82 5.30 14.95
N LYS A 64 2.85 5.00 13.64
CA LYS A 64 3.28 3.71 13.08
C LYS A 64 4.70 3.73 12.52
N LYS A 65 5.36 4.90 12.53
CA LYS A 65 6.64 5.16 11.84
C LYS A 65 6.68 4.63 10.40
N LEU A 66 5.58 4.85 9.66
CA LEU A 66 5.34 4.16 8.38
C LEU A 66 5.04 5.13 7.24
N TYR A 67 5.65 4.88 6.07
CA TYR A 67 5.25 5.47 4.81
C TYR A 67 4.15 4.64 4.15
N SER A 68 3.08 5.29 3.71
CA SER A 68 1.91 4.61 3.15
C SER A 68 1.33 5.39 1.97
N ILE A 69 0.62 4.69 1.11
CA ILE A 69 0.00 5.24 -0.10
C ILE A 69 -1.41 5.70 0.28
N PRO A 70 -1.73 7.00 0.16
CA PRO A 70 -3.07 7.49 0.44
C PRO A 70 -4.04 7.02 -0.66
N LEU A 71 -5.19 6.52 -0.24
CA LEU A 71 -6.23 6.02 -1.13
C LEU A 71 -7.43 6.97 -1.16
N ASP A 72 -7.94 7.37 0.00
CA ASP A 72 -9.12 8.21 0.12
C ASP A 72 -9.17 8.93 1.47
N VAL A 73 -10.04 9.94 1.61
CA VAL A 73 -10.36 10.59 2.88
C VAL A 73 -11.86 10.50 3.15
N LEU A 74 -12.19 9.71 4.17
CA LEU A 74 -13.56 9.43 4.59
C LEU A 74 -14.03 10.40 5.67
N LYS A 75 -15.22 10.96 5.47
CA LYS A 75 -15.96 11.67 6.51
C LYS A 75 -16.76 10.64 7.31
N MET A 76 -16.46 10.49 8.59
CA MET A 76 -17.20 9.61 9.51
C MET A 76 -18.01 10.46 10.48
N GLU A 77 -19.26 10.11 10.67
CA GLU A 77 -20.12 10.72 11.69
C GLU A 77 -20.41 9.68 12.76
N ARG A 78 -19.99 9.98 13.99
CA ARG A 78 -20.25 9.13 15.14
C ARG A 78 -21.26 9.82 16.05
N GLN A 79 -22.35 9.13 16.33
CA GLN A 79 -23.30 9.56 17.33
C GLN A 79 -22.74 9.20 18.71
N MET A 80 -22.59 10.19 19.57
CA MET A 80 -22.25 10.02 20.97
C MET A 80 -23.40 10.48 21.84
N VAL A 81 -23.84 9.61 22.74
CA VAL A 81 -24.76 9.95 23.81
C VAL A 81 -23.94 10.70 24.86
N ASN A 82 -24.23 11.99 25.04
CA ASN A 82 -23.58 12.77 26.07
C ASN A 82 -24.25 12.45 27.41
N SER A 83 -23.60 11.63 28.23
CA SER A 83 -24.12 11.11 29.51
C SER A 83 -24.62 12.22 30.43
N ASP A 84 -23.96 13.38 30.40
CA ASP A 84 -24.27 14.52 31.28
C ASP A 84 -25.46 15.36 30.81
N ARG A 85 -25.90 15.22 29.55
CA ARG A 85 -26.94 16.06 28.95
C ARG A 85 -28.08 15.29 28.30
N GLN A 86 -28.03 13.95 28.28
CA GLN A 86 -28.98 13.08 27.57
C GLN A 86 -29.24 13.54 26.12
N GLN A 87 -28.23 14.15 25.49
CA GLN A 87 -28.32 14.67 24.13
C GLN A 87 -27.45 13.83 23.21
N LEU A 88 -28.03 13.42 22.08
CA LEU A 88 -27.27 12.87 20.96
C LEU A 88 -26.45 13.99 20.33
N THR A 89 -25.13 13.89 20.48
CA THR A 89 -24.19 14.76 19.79
C THR A 89 -23.53 13.99 18.66
N SER A 90 -23.56 14.53 17.45
CA SER A 90 -22.81 13.96 16.32
C SER A 90 -21.41 14.57 16.28
N ILE A 91 -20.39 13.72 16.33
CA ILE A 91 -19.00 14.11 16.13
C ILE A 91 -18.59 13.69 14.73
N THR A 92 -18.21 14.66 13.91
CA THR A 92 -17.65 14.41 12.59
C THR A 92 -16.13 14.28 12.67
N THR A 93 -15.60 13.09 12.41
CA THR A 93 -14.17 12.82 12.27
C THR A 93 -13.81 12.57 10.81
N TRP A 94 -12.59 12.93 10.42
CA TRP A 94 -12.09 12.69 9.07
C TRP A 94 -10.96 11.70 9.16
N LYS A 95 -11.05 10.61 8.41
CA LYS A 95 -10.07 9.54 8.40
C LYS A 95 -9.47 9.39 7.02
N VAL A 96 -8.17 9.17 6.96
CA VAL A 96 -7.46 8.88 5.73
C VAL A 96 -7.35 7.38 5.60
N LYS A 97 -7.89 6.83 4.50
CA LYS A 97 -7.69 5.45 4.09
C LYS A 97 -6.38 5.38 3.33
N THR A 98 -5.53 4.45 3.72
CA THR A 98 -4.18 4.29 3.21
C THR A 98 -3.89 2.81 3.04
N ILE A 99 -2.92 2.48 2.19
CA ILE A 99 -2.51 1.10 1.98
C ILE A 99 -1.00 0.98 2.08
N HIS A 100 -0.56 -0.08 2.75
CA HIS A 100 0.84 -0.44 2.83
C HIS A 100 1.05 -1.84 2.24
N PRO A 101 1.69 -1.94 1.06
CA PRO A 101 2.02 -3.23 0.49
C PRO A 101 3.23 -3.85 1.22
N THR A 102 3.12 -5.12 1.55
CA THR A 102 4.17 -5.96 2.15
C THR A 102 4.28 -7.25 1.34
N ILE A 103 5.39 -7.96 1.52
CA ILE A 103 5.63 -9.24 0.85
C ILE A 103 5.85 -10.33 1.89
N THR A 104 5.29 -11.50 1.60
CA THR A 104 5.60 -12.77 2.26
C THR A 104 6.38 -13.66 1.29
N GLU A 105 6.84 -14.82 1.73
CA GLU A 105 7.59 -15.76 0.87
C GLU A 105 6.88 -16.04 -0.48
N THR A 106 5.54 -16.11 -0.46
CA THR A 106 4.74 -16.50 -1.63
C THR A 106 3.87 -15.39 -2.19
N GLU A 107 3.45 -14.40 -1.40
CA GLU A 107 2.37 -13.47 -1.78
C GLU A 107 2.61 -12.02 -1.36
N ILE A 108 1.99 -11.09 -2.11
CA ILE A 108 1.91 -9.67 -1.77
C ILE A 108 0.70 -9.46 -0.87
N GLN A 109 0.88 -8.85 0.29
CA GLN A 109 -0.21 -8.46 1.17
C GLN A 109 -0.43 -6.96 1.13
N PHE A 110 -1.67 -6.54 1.03
CA PHE A 110 -2.07 -5.13 1.04
C PHE A 110 -2.75 -4.80 2.35
N HIS A 111 -2.05 -4.09 3.25
CA HIS A 111 -2.61 -3.73 4.55
C HIS A 111 -3.36 -2.40 4.46
N ASP A 112 -4.69 -2.48 4.58
CA ASP A 112 -5.56 -1.33 4.73
C ASP A 112 -5.34 -0.68 6.12
N ILE A 113 -4.92 0.58 6.11
CA ILE A 113 -4.69 1.36 7.31
C ILE A 113 -5.58 2.60 7.26
N THR A 114 -6.40 2.77 8.29
CA THR A 114 -7.25 3.94 8.46
C THR A 114 -6.76 4.74 9.65
N VAL A 115 -6.41 6.01 9.44
CA VAL A 115 -5.84 6.91 10.47
C VAL A 115 -6.55 8.24 10.48
N ASP A 116 -6.55 8.95 11.60
CA ASP A 116 -7.20 10.25 11.67
C ASP A 116 -6.44 11.28 10.82
N LEU A 117 -7.16 12.18 10.15
CA LEU A 117 -6.59 13.21 9.27
C LEU A 117 -5.51 14.05 9.97
N GLN A 118 -5.61 14.23 11.28
CA GLN A 118 -4.65 15.00 12.08
C GLN A 118 -3.33 14.25 12.27
N GLN A 119 -3.36 12.92 12.34
CA GLN A 119 -2.18 12.05 12.53
C GLN A 119 -1.38 11.84 11.24
N VAL A 120 -1.88 12.30 10.09
CA VAL A 120 -1.18 12.16 8.81
C VAL A 120 -0.28 13.37 8.54
N HIS A 121 0.99 13.08 8.26
CA HIS A 121 1.99 14.04 7.82
C HIS A 121 2.17 13.98 6.30
N LEU A 122 2.12 15.14 5.67
CA LEU A 122 2.45 15.31 4.26
C LEU A 122 3.96 15.48 4.14
N ILE A 123 4.60 14.61 3.35
CA ILE A 123 6.02 14.68 3.07
C ILE A 123 6.21 15.17 1.64
N LYS A 124 6.92 16.30 1.49
CA LYS A 124 7.24 16.84 0.16
C LYS A 124 8.26 15.98 -0.57
N SER A 125 9.31 15.57 0.13
CA SER A 125 10.37 14.71 -0.38
C SER A 125 11.23 14.20 0.78
N ASP A 126 11.54 12.91 0.78
CA ASP A 126 12.51 12.31 1.70
C ASP A 126 13.37 11.31 0.91
N LEU A 127 14.13 11.84 -0.07
CA LEU A 127 14.84 11.03 -1.06
C LEU A 127 15.96 10.17 -0.46
N ASN A 128 16.44 10.52 0.73
CA ASN A 128 17.45 9.75 1.45
C ASN A 128 16.83 8.56 2.18
N ASN A 129 15.51 8.54 2.38
CA ASN A 129 14.82 7.43 3.00
C ASN A 129 14.36 6.43 1.95
N TYR A 130 14.97 5.25 1.97
CA TYR A 130 14.68 4.18 1.03
C TYR A 130 13.23 3.65 1.13
N ASP A 131 12.61 3.71 2.31
CA ASP A 131 11.20 3.35 2.48
C ASP A 131 10.27 4.38 1.82
N TYR A 132 10.63 5.67 1.86
CA TYR A 132 9.89 6.72 1.16
C TYR A 132 9.98 6.54 -0.36
N THR A 133 11.19 6.35 -0.91
CA THR A 133 11.40 6.24 -2.35
C THR A 133 10.70 5.02 -2.94
N ASN A 134 10.78 3.87 -2.27
CA ASN A 134 10.05 2.66 -2.67
C ASN A 134 8.53 2.85 -2.60
N THR A 135 8.02 3.40 -1.50
CA THR A 135 6.57 3.64 -1.38
C THR A 135 6.08 4.58 -2.48
N ARG A 136 6.86 5.60 -2.84
CA ARG A 136 6.57 6.53 -3.93
C ARG A 136 6.57 5.85 -5.29
N ARG A 137 7.51 4.94 -5.53
CA ARG A 137 7.60 4.15 -6.77
C ARG A 137 6.42 3.20 -6.93
N LEU A 138 5.95 2.62 -5.82
CA LEU A 138 4.81 1.69 -5.80
C LEU A 138 3.45 2.40 -5.91
N ALA A 139 3.32 3.62 -5.38
CA ALA A 139 2.07 4.38 -5.34
C ALA A 139 1.26 4.39 -6.65
N PRO A 140 1.83 4.75 -7.82
CA PRO A 140 1.06 4.79 -9.07
C PRO A 140 0.54 3.39 -9.45
N LEU A 141 1.37 2.35 -9.34
CA LEU A 141 0.98 0.98 -9.70
C LEU A 141 -0.12 0.44 -8.80
N VAL A 142 -0.01 0.68 -7.49
CA VAL A 142 -1.02 0.25 -6.53
C VAL A 142 -2.34 1.00 -6.77
N LYS A 143 -2.29 2.31 -7.01
CA LYS A 143 -3.49 3.11 -7.33
C LYS A 143 -4.15 2.65 -8.62
N THR A 144 -3.38 2.44 -9.69
CA THR A 144 -3.89 1.91 -10.98
C THR A 144 -4.51 0.53 -10.79
N LEU A 145 -3.88 -0.36 -10.02
CA LEU A 145 -4.41 -1.69 -9.75
C LEU A 145 -5.76 -1.64 -9.00
N LEU A 146 -5.85 -0.82 -7.94
CA LEU A 146 -7.03 -0.75 -7.09
C LEU A 146 -8.19 0.03 -7.69
N PHE A 147 -7.92 1.15 -8.38
CA PHE A 147 -8.95 2.08 -8.85
C PHE A 147 -9.29 1.95 -10.33
N GLU A 148 -8.42 1.34 -11.14
CA GLU A 148 -8.65 1.23 -12.58
C GLU A 148 -8.78 -0.22 -13.03
N ILE A 149 -7.78 -1.06 -12.76
CA ILE A 149 -7.73 -2.43 -13.30
C ILE A 149 -8.77 -3.32 -12.62
N ASN A 150 -8.72 -3.47 -11.29
CA ASN A 150 -9.63 -4.37 -10.57
C ASN A 150 -11.11 -4.01 -10.78
N PRO A 151 -11.54 -2.73 -10.68
CA PRO A 151 -12.93 -2.36 -10.91
C PRO A 151 -13.37 -2.61 -12.36
N LYS A 152 -12.47 -2.38 -13.33
CA LYS A 152 -12.78 -2.62 -14.75
C LYS A 152 -12.94 -4.09 -15.06
N ILE A 153 -12.11 -4.97 -14.49
CA ILE A 153 -12.27 -6.43 -14.59
C ILE A 153 -13.63 -6.83 -14.00
N ALA A 154 -13.95 -6.38 -12.78
CA ALA A 154 -15.23 -6.70 -12.14
C ALA A 154 -16.44 -6.25 -13.00
N SER A 155 -16.39 -5.03 -13.54
CA SER A 155 -17.44 -4.51 -14.43
C SER A 155 -17.57 -5.32 -15.73
N LEU A 156 -16.46 -5.73 -16.34
CA LEU A 156 -16.46 -6.56 -17.54
C LEU A 156 -17.03 -7.95 -17.28
N VAL A 157 -16.71 -8.56 -16.14
CA VAL A 157 -17.26 -9.86 -15.70
C VAL A 157 -18.78 -9.75 -15.53
N GLU A 158 -19.27 -8.69 -14.87
CA GLU A 158 -20.71 -8.46 -14.74
C GLU A 158 -21.37 -8.31 -16.11
N LYS A 159 -20.79 -7.51 -17.00
CA LYS A 159 -21.30 -7.32 -18.36
C LYS A 159 -21.31 -8.62 -19.17
N LYS A 160 -20.28 -9.45 -19.03
CA LYS A 160 -20.22 -10.80 -19.63
C LYS A 160 -21.37 -11.67 -19.13
N ASN A 161 -21.64 -11.66 -17.83
CA ASN A 161 -22.74 -12.42 -17.24
C ASN A 161 -24.11 -11.94 -17.75
N GLN A 162 -24.30 -10.62 -17.89
CA GLN A 162 -25.50 -10.04 -18.50
C GLN A 162 -25.67 -10.49 -19.96
N LEU A 163 -24.59 -10.50 -20.75
CA LEU A 163 -24.62 -10.99 -22.13
C LEU A 163 -24.98 -12.47 -22.21
N HIS A 164 -24.42 -13.32 -21.33
CA HIS A 164 -24.82 -14.72 -21.25
C HIS A 164 -26.32 -14.90 -20.95
N ARG A 165 -26.86 -14.10 -20.02
CA ARG A 165 -28.30 -14.11 -19.72
C ARG A 165 -29.13 -13.73 -20.94
N LEU A 166 -28.79 -12.65 -21.63
CA LEU A 166 -29.50 -12.20 -22.83
C LEU A 166 -29.41 -13.21 -23.97
N ARG A 167 -28.22 -13.80 -24.16
CA ARG A 167 -27.97 -14.87 -25.13
C ARG A 167 -28.89 -16.07 -24.89
N ASN A 168 -29.07 -16.49 -23.64
CA ASN A 168 -29.95 -17.60 -23.30
C ASN A 168 -31.43 -17.26 -23.53
N LEU A 169 -31.86 -16.03 -23.22
CA LEU A 169 -33.22 -15.57 -23.53
C LEU A 169 -33.48 -15.54 -25.04
N ALA A 170 -32.55 -14.99 -25.82
CA ALA A 170 -32.63 -14.97 -27.27
C ALA A 170 -32.68 -16.40 -27.84
N ALA A 171 -31.83 -17.31 -27.35
CA ALA A 171 -31.80 -18.69 -27.78
C ALA A 171 -33.13 -19.44 -27.54
N SER A 172 -33.83 -19.11 -26.45
CA SER A 172 -35.15 -19.68 -26.11
C SER A 172 -36.33 -19.07 -26.89
N SER A 173 -36.12 -18.00 -27.65
CA SER A 173 -37.17 -17.30 -28.37
C SER A 173 -37.13 -17.63 -29.85
N GLU A 174 -38.23 -18.10 -30.43
CA GLU A 174 -38.35 -18.34 -31.88
C GLU A 174 -38.14 -17.07 -32.71
N ILE A 175 -38.50 -15.90 -32.16
CA ILE A 175 -38.40 -14.59 -32.83
C ILE A 175 -36.96 -14.06 -32.77
N PHE A 176 -36.31 -14.17 -31.62
CA PHE A 176 -35.00 -13.56 -31.37
C PHE A 176 -33.82 -14.53 -31.46
N HIS A 177 -34.05 -15.82 -31.75
CA HIS A 177 -33.00 -16.84 -31.87
C HIS A 177 -31.88 -16.44 -32.83
N SER A 178 -32.23 -15.76 -33.93
CA SER A 178 -31.29 -15.26 -34.94
C SER A 178 -30.27 -14.25 -34.39
N GLN A 179 -30.52 -13.65 -33.22
CA GLN A 179 -29.59 -12.73 -32.55
C GLN A 179 -28.55 -13.44 -31.68
N THR A 180 -28.70 -14.74 -31.39
CA THR A 180 -27.76 -15.53 -30.58
C THR A 180 -26.29 -15.38 -31.02
N PRO A 181 -25.95 -15.42 -32.34
CA PRO A 181 -24.58 -15.24 -32.80
C PRO A 181 -23.99 -13.83 -32.56
N LEU A 182 -24.84 -12.81 -32.39
CA LEU A 182 -24.38 -11.46 -32.00
C LEU A 182 -23.92 -11.46 -30.55
N TYR A 183 -24.71 -12.08 -29.67
CA TYR A 183 -24.35 -12.20 -28.26
C TYR A 183 -23.12 -13.09 -28.06
N ASP A 184 -23.00 -14.20 -28.78
CA ASP A 184 -21.81 -15.07 -28.73
C ASP A 184 -20.54 -14.30 -29.11
N ARG A 185 -20.59 -13.48 -30.17
CA ARG A 185 -19.47 -12.59 -30.54
C ARG A 185 -19.15 -11.57 -29.46
N ALA A 186 -20.17 -10.92 -28.88
CA ALA A 186 -19.97 -9.94 -27.81
C ALA A 186 -19.35 -10.57 -26.56
N ILE A 187 -19.79 -11.78 -26.18
CA ILE A 187 -19.23 -12.54 -25.05
C ILE A 187 -17.74 -12.82 -25.29
N ASN A 188 -17.39 -13.29 -26.49
CA ASN A 188 -15.99 -13.60 -26.83
C ASN A 188 -15.11 -12.34 -26.82
N GLN A 189 -15.61 -11.21 -27.32
CA GLN A 189 -14.90 -9.94 -27.26
C GLN A 189 -14.69 -9.45 -25.82
N VAL A 190 -15.72 -9.53 -24.99
CA VAL A 190 -15.60 -9.16 -23.57
C VAL A 190 -14.61 -10.07 -22.85
N GLN A 191 -14.63 -11.38 -23.14
CA GLN A 191 -13.67 -12.32 -22.56
C GLN A 191 -12.23 -11.95 -22.93
N LEU A 192 -11.95 -11.65 -24.19
CA LEU A 192 -10.61 -11.26 -24.63
C LEU A 192 -10.11 -10.00 -23.90
N ILE A 193 -11.00 -9.03 -23.66
CA ILE A 193 -10.65 -7.82 -22.90
C ILE A 193 -10.40 -8.15 -21.42
N ILE A 194 -11.17 -9.07 -20.82
CA ILE A 194 -10.92 -9.57 -19.46
C ILE A 194 -9.53 -10.20 -19.37
N ASP A 195 -9.19 -11.08 -20.32
CA ASP A 195 -7.88 -11.77 -20.34
C ASP A 195 -6.71 -10.79 -20.48
N GLN A 196 -6.87 -9.75 -21.30
CA GLN A 196 -5.89 -8.67 -21.44
C GLN A 196 -5.75 -7.87 -20.13
N ALA A 197 -6.87 -7.56 -19.47
CA ALA A 197 -6.86 -6.83 -18.20
C ALA A 197 -6.24 -7.66 -17.07
N GLU A 198 -6.49 -8.98 -17.05
CA GLU A 198 -5.87 -9.91 -16.10
C GLU A 198 -4.36 -10.02 -16.33
N THR A 199 -3.92 -10.12 -17.59
CA THR A 199 -2.49 -10.07 -17.93
C THR A 199 -1.84 -8.79 -17.42
N LEU A 200 -2.47 -7.63 -17.65
CA LEU A 200 -1.98 -6.35 -17.14
C LEU A 200 -1.93 -6.32 -15.62
N ARG A 201 -2.95 -6.85 -14.94
CA ARG A 201 -2.99 -6.98 -13.47
C ARG A 201 -1.80 -7.80 -12.97
N GLN A 202 -1.49 -8.92 -13.62
CA GLN A 202 -0.37 -9.79 -13.27
C GLN A 202 0.98 -9.09 -13.44
N GLU A 203 1.18 -8.36 -14.54
CA GLU A 203 2.41 -7.59 -14.76
C GLU A 203 2.58 -6.47 -13.71
N CYS A 204 1.50 -5.77 -13.34
CA CYS A 204 1.54 -4.81 -12.23
C CYS A 204 1.92 -5.48 -10.91
N LEU A 205 1.33 -6.62 -10.58
CA LEU A 205 1.66 -7.37 -9.36
C LEU A 205 3.10 -7.86 -9.36
N LYS A 206 3.61 -8.33 -10.51
CA LYS A 206 5.01 -8.72 -10.66
C LYS A 206 5.95 -7.56 -10.34
N PHE A 207 5.72 -6.38 -10.90
CA PHE A 207 6.55 -5.22 -10.62
C PHE A 207 6.50 -4.80 -9.14
N ILE A 208 5.29 -4.81 -8.55
CA ILE A 208 5.12 -4.53 -7.12
C ILE A 208 5.93 -5.54 -6.30
N ARG A 209 5.84 -6.83 -6.63
CA ARG A 209 6.58 -7.91 -5.97
C ARG A 209 8.08 -7.66 -6.03
N GLU A 210 8.64 -7.44 -7.21
CA GLU A 210 10.09 -7.21 -7.37
C GLU A 210 10.57 -6.00 -6.58
N THR A 211 9.79 -4.93 -6.56
CA THR A 211 10.13 -3.73 -5.76
C THR A 211 10.08 -4.00 -4.25
N LEU A 212 9.17 -4.86 -3.79
CA LEU A 212 9.11 -5.28 -2.39
C LEU A 212 10.23 -6.25 -2.02
N ILE A 213 10.62 -7.16 -2.92
CA ILE A 213 11.80 -8.02 -2.74
C ILE A 213 13.05 -7.16 -2.62
N GLU A 214 13.25 -6.22 -3.57
CA GLU A 214 14.34 -5.24 -3.53
C GLU A 214 14.37 -4.54 -2.16
N ARG A 215 13.19 -4.14 -1.66
CA ARG A 215 13.06 -3.50 -0.35
C ARG A 215 13.55 -4.38 0.80
N GLU A 216 13.15 -5.64 0.85
CA GLU A 216 13.57 -6.58 1.89
C GLU A 216 15.06 -6.91 1.80
N LEU A 217 15.61 -7.06 0.58
CA LEU A 217 17.04 -7.34 0.38
C LEU A 217 17.94 -6.17 0.82
N VAL A 218 17.52 -4.93 0.60
CA VAL A 218 18.27 -3.75 1.07
C VAL A 218 18.17 -3.58 2.59
N LYS A 219 17.08 -4.04 3.20
CA LYS A 219 16.91 -4.05 4.67
C LYS A 219 17.64 -5.20 5.36
N SER A 220 17.83 -6.31 4.66
CA SER A 220 18.61 -7.41 5.19
C SER A 220 20.08 -6.99 5.21
N ASP A 221 20.56 -6.63 6.39
CA ASP A 221 21.99 -6.58 6.71
C ASP A 221 22.51 -8.03 6.69
N ILE A 222 22.62 -8.62 5.50
CA ILE A 222 23.42 -9.83 5.33
C ILE A 222 24.85 -9.35 5.53
N ASP A 223 25.39 -9.60 6.71
CA ASP A 223 26.77 -9.31 7.03
C ASP A 223 27.63 -10.02 5.98
N THR A 224 28.24 -9.25 5.08
CA THR A 224 29.11 -9.80 4.02
C THR A 224 30.28 -10.57 4.64
N ASN A 225 30.61 -10.29 5.91
CA ASN A 225 31.59 -11.04 6.67
C ASN A 225 31.14 -12.46 7.04
N LEU A 226 29.87 -12.85 6.86
CA LEU A 226 29.42 -14.24 6.99
C LEU A 226 29.80 -15.10 5.78
N VAL A 227 29.95 -14.50 4.60
CA VAL A 227 30.37 -15.20 3.38
C VAL A 227 31.89 -15.42 3.39
N ASP A 228 32.63 -14.49 3.97
CA ASP A 228 34.10 -14.54 4.12
C ASP A 228 34.57 -14.96 5.52
N LEU A 229 33.66 -15.39 6.42
CA LEU A 229 34.07 -16.03 7.66
C LEU A 229 34.76 -17.34 7.27
N PRO A 230 36.07 -17.53 7.53
CA PRO A 230 36.63 -18.86 7.41
C PRO A 230 35.85 -19.71 8.41
N LEU A 231 35.01 -20.62 7.90
CA LEU A 231 34.30 -21.62 8.68
C LEU A 231 35.35 -22.59 9.25
N ASP A 232 36.11 -22.10 10.23
CA ASP A 232 37.14 -22.78 11.01
C ASP A 232 36.52 -23.81 11.97
N PHE A 233 35.19 -23.97 11.96
CA PHE A 233 34.50 -25.00 12.74
C PHE A 233 34.90 -26.41 12.31
N ALA A 234 35.18 -26.65 11.02
CA ALA A 234 35.60 -27.97 10.56
C ALA A 234 37.02 -28.34 11.05
N SER A 235 37.95 -27.40 10.99
CA SER A 235 39.33 -27.54 11.49
C SER A 235 39.39 -27.58 13.01
N GLN A 236 38.60 -26.75 13.71
CA GLN A 236 38.47 -26.84 15.16
C GLN A 236 37.84 -28.16 15.60
N TYR A 237 36.84 -28.66 14.87
CA TYR A 237 36.24 -29.96 15.14
C TYR A 237 37.25 -31.10 14.92
N GLN A 238 38.04 -31.07 13.83
CA GLN A 238 39.11 -32.04 13.60
C GLN A 238 40.17 -32.01 14.71
N LEU A 239 40.62 -30.83 15.13
CA LEU A 239 41.57 -30.68 16.25
C LEU A 239 41.01 -31.24 17.56
N ILE A 240 39.73 -31.02 17.84
CA ILE A 240 39.08 -31.58 19.03
C ILE A 240 38.98 -33.10 18.92
N GLN A 241 38.69 -33.63 17.73
CA GLN A 241 38.59 -35.06 17.48
C GLN A 241 39.95 -35.77 17.61
N GLU A 242 41.03 -35.16 17.11
CA GLU A 242 42.40 -35.66 17.29
C GLU A 242 42.82 -35.67 18.76
N LYS A 243 42.56 -34.59 19.50
CA LYS A 243 42.84 -34.51 20.95
C LYS A 243 42.09 -35.58 21.72
N TYR A 244 40.82 -35.81 21.38
CA TYR A 244 40.01 -36.85 22.00
C TYR A 244 40.60 -38.24 21.75
N GLN A 245 41.09 -38.50 20.53
CA GLN A 245 41.63 -39.80 20.18
C GLN A 245 42.99 -40.09 20.83
N LEU A 246 43.87 -39.08 20.89
CA LEU A 246 45.11 -39.17 21.66
C LEU A 246 44.84 -39.46 23.13
N TRP A 247 43.86 -38.79 23.73
CA TRP A 247 43.50 -39.04 25.13
C TRP A 247 42.96 -40.46 25.34
N LYS A 248 42.17 -40.97 24.40
CA LYS A 248 41.68 -42.35 24.43
C LYS A 248 42.83 -43.37 24.37
N GLU A 249 43.82 -43.13 23.50
CA GLU A 249 45.02 -43.98 23.39
C GLU A 249 45.87 -43.93 24.66
N GLU A 250 46.06 -42.75 25.26
CA GLU A 250 46.80 -42.57 26.51
C GLU A 250 46.16 -43.33 27.67
N VAL A 251 44.83 -43.22 27.81
CA VAL A 251 44.06 -43.96 28.82
C VAL A 251 44.18 -45.46 28.59
N GLN A 252 44.08 -45.92 27.35
CA GLN A 252 44.20 -47.33 27.01
C GLN A 252 45.61 -47.86 27.35
N ALA A 253 46.66 -47.13 26.98
CA ALA A 253 48.05 -47.49 27.30
C ALA A 253 48.30 -47.55 28.82
N TYR A 254 47.70 -46.64 29.59
CA TYR A 254 47.77 -46.67 31.06
C TYR A 254 47.17 -47.95 31.65
N PHE A 255 46.02 -48.40 31.13
CA PHE A 255 45.39 -49.64 31.59
C PHE A 255 46.16 -50.89 31.14
N GLU A 256 46.71 -50.91 29.93
CA GLU A 256 47.55 -52.03 29.46
C GLU A 256 48.85 -52.15 30.26
N LEU A 257 49.47 -51.03 30.67
CA LEU A 257 50.62 -51.02 31.58
C LEU A 257 50.24 -51.49 32.99
N LYS A 258 49.05 -51.14 33.46
CA LYS A 258 48.52 -51.59 34.76
C LYS A 258 48.22 -53.09 34.76
N ASP A 259 47.68 -53.62 33.67
CA ASP A 259 47.38 -55.05 33.53
C ASP A 259 48.63 -55.91 33.31
N SER A 260 49.67 -55.35 32.67
CA SER A 260 50.97 -56.04 32.47
C SER A 260 51.92 -55.95 33.68
N SER A 261 51.66 -55.05 34.63
CA SER A 261 52.44 -54.92 35.88
C SER A 261 51.87 -55.73 37.05
N LEU A 262 50.75 -56.43 36.86
CA LEU A 262 50.27 -57.46 37.78
C LEU A 262 51.05 -58.77 37.55
N PRO A 263 51.60 -59.41 38.60
CA PRO A 263 52.35 -60.65 38.44
C PRO A 263 51.42 -61.74 37.91
N LYS A 264 51.84 -62.41 36.83
CA LYS A 264 51.20 -63.65 36.38
C LYS A 264 51.41 -64.70 37.46
N ASN A 265 50.33 -65.10 38.13
CA ASN A 265 50.32 -66.30 38.99
C ASN A 265 50.67 -67.55 38.18
#